data_AF-A0A6V7J4P1-F1
#
_entry.id   AF-A0A6V7J4P1-F1
#
_cell.length_a   1.000
_cell.length_b   1.000
_cell.length_c   1.000
_cell.angle_alpha   90.00
_cell.angle_beta   90.00
_cell.angle_gamma   90.00
#
_symmetry.space_group_name_H-M   'P 1'
#
loop_
_entity.id
_entity.type
_entity.pdbx_description
1 polymer ?
#
loop_
_entity_poly.entity_id
_entity_poly.type
_entity_poly.pdbx_seq_one_letter_code
_entity_poly.pdbx_strand_id
1 'polypeptide(L)' 'MLDLPGIIEGAKDGKGRGRQVIAVARTCSLIFIVLDVLKPLGHKKLIEHELEGFGLRLNKQPPNINFRKKEKGGINLQTM' A
#
# COMPACT_ATOMS: atom_id res chain seq x y z
N MET A 1 13.67 -6.23 -13.68
CA MET A 1 12.85 -6.97 -12.70
C MET A 1 13.57 -6.91 -11.37
N LEU A 2 12.91 -6.38 -10.33
CA LEU A 2 13.49 -6.21 -9.00
C LEU A 2 12.81 -7.20 -8.07
N ASP A 3 13.59 -7.88 -7.24
CA ASP A 3 13.05 -8.70 -6.17
C ASP A 3 12.97 -7.88 -4.88
N LEU A 4 11.88 -8.07 -4.13
CA LEU A 4 11.56 -7.32 -2.93
C LEU A 4 11.57 -8.26 -1.73
N PRO A 5 12.76 -8.64 -1.22
CA PRO A 5 12.86 -9.55 -0.10
C PRO A 5 12.28 -8.90 1.17
N GLY A 6 11.40 -9.62 1.87
CA GLY A 6 10.96 -9.21 3.20
C GLY A 6 9.73 -8.29 3.26
N ILE A 7 8.86 -8.28 2.25
CA ILE A 7 7.53 -7.59 2.31
C ILE A 7 6.52 -8.33 3.19
N ILE A 8 6.84 -9.54 3.65
CA ILE A 8 5.84 -10.50 4.13
C ILE A 8 5.35 -10.17 5.55
N GLU A 9 6.20 -9.90 6.54
CA GLU A 9 5.72 -9.67 7.91
C GLU A 9 6.64 -8.74 8.71
N GLY A 10 6.06 -7.75 9.40
CA GLY A 10 6.80 -6.83 10.28
C GLY A 10 7.62 -5.75 9.56
N ALA A 11 7.55 -5.69 8.23
CA ALA A 11 8.28 -4.69 7.46
C ALA A 11 7.67 -3.28 7.61
N LYS A 12 6.36 -3.16 7.88
CA LYS A 12 5.69 -1.88 8.24
C LYS A 12 6.16 -1.27 9.54
N ASP A 13 6.61 -2.12 10.46
CA ASP A 13 7.14 -1.70 11.75
C ASP A 13 8.60 -1.20 11.64
N GLY A 14 9.16 -1.16 10.41
CA GLY A 14 10.47 -0.59 10.13
C GLY A 14 11.64 -1.41 10.65
N LYS A 15 11.41 -2.67 11.09
CA LYS A 15 12.47 -3.58 11.53
C LYS A 15 13.28 -4.08 10.32
N GLY A 16 14.61 -4.07 10.42
CA GLY A 16 15.53 -4.60 9.40
C GLY A 16 15.62 -3.76 8.11
N ARG A 17 15.68 -4.42 6.95
CA ARG A 17 15.76 -3.76 5.62
C ARG A 17 14.41 -3.30 5.07
N GLY A 18 13.31 -3.43 5.82
CA GLY A 18 11.96 -3.10 5.36
C GLY A 18 11.84 -1.70 4.75
N ARG A 19 12.48 -0.69 5.36
CA ARG A 19 12.45 0.70 4.86
C ARG A 19 13.02 0.87 3.45
N GLN A 20 14.08 0.13 3.12
CA GLN A 20 14.71 0.18 1.79
C GLN A 20 13.83 -0.50 0.75
N VAL A 21 13.25 -1.65 1.10
CA VAL A 21 12.40 -2.46 0.21
C VAL A 21 11.11 -1.70 -0.16
N ILE A 22 10.52 -0.96 0.78
CA ILE A 22 9.34 -0.12 0.54
C ILE A 22 9.64 1.02 -0.43
N ALA A 23 10.79 1.68 -0.26
CA ALA A 23 11.18 2.78 -1.13
C ALA A 23 11.27 2.32 -2.58
N VAL A 24 11.85 1.14 -2.82
CA VAL A 24 11.89 0.52 -4.14
C VAL A 24 10.48 0.20 -4.64
N ALA A 25 9.65 -0.46 -3.83
CA ALA A 25 8.28 -0.84 -4.20
C ALA A 25 7.42 0.36 -4.62
N ARG A 26 7.57 1.52 -3.96
CA ARG A 26 6.84 2.77 -4.29
C ARG A 26 7.27 3.40 -5.62
N THR A 27 8.44 3.05 -6.14
CA THR A 27 8.93 3.54 -7.43
C THR A 27 8.62 2.61 -8.60
N CYS A 28 8.15 1.39 -8.33
CA CYS A 28 7.78 0.43 -9.36
C CYS A 28 6.50 0.87 -10.09
N SER A 29 6.49 0.72 -11.42
CA SER A 29 5.30 0.96 -12.25
C SER A 29 4.26 -0.17 -12.15
N LEU A 30 4.71 -1.38 -11.81
CA LEU A 30 3.88 -2.58 -11.69
C LEU A 30 4.49 -3.53 -10.63
N ILE A 31 3.63 -4.22 -9.90
CA ILE A 31 4.01 -5.21 -8.88
C ILE A 31 3.41 -6.56 -9.27
N PHE A 32 4.22 -7.61 -9.28
CA PHE A 32 3.76 -8.99 -9.41
C PHE A 32 3.66 -9.62 -8.03
N ILE A 33 2.47 -10.10 -7.68
CA ILE A 33 2.28 -10.93 -6.47
C ILE A 33 2.29 -12.39 -6.92
N VAL A 34 3.38 -13.08 -6.59
CA VAL A 34 3.55 -14.50 -6.90
C VAL A 34 3.00 -15.32 -5.73
N LEU A 35 2.07 -16.23 -6.03
CA LEU A 35 1.39 -17.05 -5.03
C LEU A 35 1.52 -18.53 -5.37
N ASP A 36 1.52 -19.37 -4.33
CA ASP A 36 1.31 -20.81 -4.47
C ASP A 36 -0.19 -21.09 -4.67
N VAL A 37 -0.53 -21.80 -5.75
CA VAL A 37 -1.90 -22.18 -6.10
C VAL A 37 -2.54 -23.11 -5.09
N LEU A 38 -1.76 -23.87 -4.31
CA LEU A 38 -2.27 -24.82 -3.32
C LEU A 38 -2.73 -24.13 -2.03
N LYS A 39 -2.16 -22.97 -1.69
CA LYS A 39 -2.50 -22.20 -0.47
C LYS A 39 -2.48 -20.66 -0.69
N PRO A 40 -3.20 -20.11 -1.69
CA PRO A 40 -3.00 -18.74 -2.14
C PRO A 40 -3.63 -17.69 -1.21
N LEU A 41 -4.75 -18.03 -0.56
CA LEU A 41 -5.60 -17.03 0.11
C LEU A 41 -4.93 -16.37 1.31
N GLY A 42 -4.21 -17.15 2.13
CA GLY A 42 -3.51 -16.64 3.31
C GLY A 42 -2.39 -15.69 2.93
N HIS A 43 -1.49 -16.13 2.04
CA HIS A 43 -0.37 -15.31 1.58
C HIS A 43 -0.83 -14.06 0.82
N LYS A 44 -1.84 -14.19 -0.04
CA LYS A 44 -2.41 -13.05 -0.76
C LYS A 44 -2.88 -11.97 0.21
N LYS A 45 -3.71 -12.34 1.19
CA LYS A 45 -4.28 -11.39 2.16
C LYS A 45 -3.20 -10.70 2.98
N LEU A 46 -2.18 -11.44 3.41
CA LEU A 46 -1.06 -10.92 4.19
C LEU A 46 -0.24 -9.90 3.37
N ILE A 47 0.11 -10.25 2.13
CA ILE A 47 0.86 -9.36 1.23
C ILE A 47 0.07 -8.09 0.91
N GLU A 48 -1.22 -8.23 0.58
CA GLU A 48 -2.10 -7.08 0.32
C GLU A 48 -2.18 -6.16 1.54
N HIS A 49 -2.32 -6.72 2.75
CA HIS A 49 -2.38 -5.96 3.99
C HIS A 49 -1.10 -5.16 4.26
N GLU A 50 0.07 -5.79 4.09
CA GLU A 50 1.35 -5.10 4.30
C GLU A 50 1.58 -4.01 3.25
N LEU A 51 1.32 -4.30 1.96
CA LEU A 51 1.44 -3.31 0.88
C LEU A 51 0.52 -2.10 1.12
N GLU A 52 -0.71 -2.31 1.57
CA GLU A 52 -1.62 -1.22 1.95
C GLU A 52 -1.12 -0.43 3.16
N GLY A 53 -0.55 -1.12 4.17
CA GLY A 53 0.10 -0.51 5.33
C GLY A 53 1.25 0.42 4.95
N PHE A 54 1.96 0.13 3.86
CA PHE A 54 3.00 1.00 3.29
C PHE A 54 2.50 2.16 2.44
N GLY A 55 1.17 2.30 2.28
CA GLY A 55 0.57 3.34 1.46
C GLY A 55 0.47 2.99 -0.03
N LEU A 56 0.77 1.75 -0.44
CA LEU A 56 0.49 1.30 -1.80
C LEU A 56 -1.01 1.03 -1.94
N ARG A 57 -1.56 1.31 -3.12
CA ARG A 57 -2.98 1.15 -3.44
C ARG A 57 -3.09 0.31 -4.71
N LEU A 58 -3.09 -1.00 -4.54
CA LEU A 58 -3.08 -1.96 -5.63
C LEU A 58 -4.38 -1.87 -6.43
N ASN A 59 -4.28 -1.75 -7.75
CA ASN A 59 -5.41 -1.74 -8.68
C ASN A 59 -6.52 -0.72 -8.33
N LYS A 60 -6.16 0.40 -7.69
CA LYS A 60 -7.08 1.44 -7.24
C LYS A 60 -6.75 2.76 -7.93
N GLN A 61 -7.79 3.50 -8.29
CA GLN A 61 -7.66 4.89 -8.69
C GLN A 61 -7.77 5.81 -7.46
N PRO A 62 -7.17 7.00 -7.48
CA PRO A 62 -7.40 8.00 -6.45
C PRO A 62 -8.89 8.28 -6.28
N PRO A 63 -9.40 8.35 -5.03
CA PRO A 63 -10.81 8.65 -4.81
C PRO A 63 -11.13 10.06 -5.30
N ASN A 64 -12.31 10.24 -5.90
CA ASN A 64 -12.76 11.53 -6.41
C ASN A 64 -13.25 12.44 -5.27
N ILE A 65 -12.31 12.92 -4.45
CA ILE A 65 -12.57 13.76 -3.28
C ILE A 65 -11.81 15.07 -3.45
N ASN A 66 -12.53 16.18 -3.37
CA ASN A 66 -11.95 17.51 -3.36
C ASN A 66 -11.83 18.01 -1.93
N PHE A 67 -10.59 18.22 -1.47
CA PHE A 67 -10.32 18.79 -0.15
C PHE A 67 -9.87 20.24 -0.29
N ARG A 68 -10.64 21.19 0.26
CA ARG A 68 -10.28 22.62 0.32
C ARG A 68 -10.15 23.04 1.77
N LYS A 69 -8.91 23.36 2.19
CA LYS A 69 -8.62 23.86 3.53
C LYS A 69 -9.19 25.28 3.70
N LYS A 70 -9.93 25.51 4.77
CA LYS A 70 -10.45 26.84 5.16
C LYS A 70 -9.69 27.34 6.38
N GLU A 71 -9.49 28.66 6.47
CA GLU A 71 -8.83 29.27 7.63
C GLU A 71 -9.74 29.32 8.87
N LYS A 72 -11.06 29.49 8.68
CA LYS A 72 -12.09 29.58 9.73
C LYS A 72 -13.40 28.95 9.25
N GLY A 73 -14.34 28.72 10.17
CA GLY A 73 -15.68 28.23 9.84
C GLY A 73 -15.84 26.70 9.85
N GLY A 74 -14.92 25.98 10.50
CA GLY A 74 -15.05 24.54 10.74
C GLY A 74 -14.99 23.68 9.47
N ILE A 75 -15.51 22.45 9.58
CA ILE A 75 -15.57 21.47 8.49
C ILE A 75 -16.91 21.61 7.79
N ASN A 76 -16.90 21.72 6.47
CA ASN A 76 -18.09 21.70 5.64
C ASN A 76 -17.99 20.49 4.70
N LEU A 77 -18.99 19.60 4.76
CA LEU A 77 -19.08 18.42 3.93
C LEU A 77 -20.17 18.65 2.87
N GLN A 78 -19.78 18.57 1.60
CA GLN A 78 -20.72 18.55 0.48
C GLN A 78 -20.66 17.16 -0.17
N THR A 79 -21.75 16.43 -0.06
CA THR A 79 -22.00 15.18 -0.78
C THR A 79 -22.94 15.50 -1.94
N MET A 80 -22.61 15.07 -3.16
CA MET A 80 -23.59 14.98 -4.25
C MET A 80 -24.30 13.64 -4.21
#